data_AF-A0A1I7JES2-F1
#
_entry.id   AF-A0A1I7JES2-F1
#
_cell.length_a   1.000
_cell.length_b   1.000
_cell.length_c   1.000
_cell.angle_alpha   90.00
_cell.angle_beta   90.00
_cell.angle_gamma   90.00
#
_symmetry.space_group_name_H-M   'P 1'
#
loop_
_entity.id
_entity.type
_entity.pdbx_description
1 polymer ?
#
loop_
_entity_poly.entity_id
_entity_poly.type
_entity_poly.pdbx_seq_one_letter_code
_entity_poly.pdbx_strand_id
1 'polypeptide(L)'
;MNTMATPSLAPSLFSAGPAAAPAPASNKPQTLQDLMYDGFYALFMLKNGSGPLDNTEFAARMTQFLDEFGRSARKHGASADDIDAAKYAFCATVDEIILRSNYSIRDAWEVRPLQLQLFGDQLAGENFYNRLESLRARGAAHLQALEVFHMCLLLGFQGRYILEGSEKLTYLTSRLGDEIAQFKGKRGGFAPHAERPDQIVHKLRSDLPVWVLCSVFALVCVLGYIGLRTSLGRHTDERLHAYNDVVKMAPRVANLTITLP
;
A
#
# COMPACT_ATOMS: atom_id res chain seq x y z
N MET A 1 6.87 -51.55 68.50
CA MET A 1 7.12 -50.17 68.94
C MET A 1 7.67 -49.37 67.78
N ASN A 2 6.84 -48.43 67.32
CA ASN A 2 7.11 -47.15 66.66
C ASN A 2 7.81 -47.11 65.29
N THR A 3 6.94 -47.01 64.27
CA THR A 3 6.94 -45.98 63.20
C THR A 3 7.85 -44.77 63.41
N MET A 4 8.65 -44.42 62.40
CA MET A 4 8.92 -43.02 62.04
C MET A 4 9.11 -42.92 60.52
N ALA A 5 8.15 -42.28 59.87
CA ALA A 5 8.14 -41.92 58.47
C ALA A 5 9.13 -40.77 58.21
N THR A 6 9.91 -40.87 57.13
CA THR A 6 10.66 -39.73 56.58
C THR A 6 9.71 -38.84 55.77
N PRO A 7 9.72 -37.51 55.96
CA PRO A 7 8.83 -36.62 55.23
C PRO A 7 9.31 -36.48 53.76
N SER A 8 8.38 -36.65 52.82
CA SER A 8 8.59 -36.27 51.43
C SER A 8 8.65 -34.74 51.33
N LEU A 9 9.76 -34.21 50.82
CA LEU A 9 9.86 -32.80 50.45
C LEU A 9 9.07 -32.58 49.14
N ALA A 10 8.04 -31.75 49.22
CA ALA A 10 7.33 -31.24 48.05
C ALA A 10 8.27 -30.39 47.17
N PRO A 11 8.15 -30.44 45.83
CA PRO A 11 8.93 -29.58 44.95
C PRO A 11 8.49 -28.13 45.14
N SER A 12 9.44 -27.27 45.53
CA SER A 12 9.22 -25.84 45.66
C SER A 12 9.23 -25.18 44.27
N LEU A 13 8.20 -24.38 43.96
CA LEU A 13 8.03 -23.62 42.72
C LEU A 13 9.00 -22.44 42.56
N PHE A 14 9.98 -22.29 43.47
CA PHE A 14 10.91 -21.15 43.52
C PHE A 14 12.38 -21.55 43.38
N SER A 15 12.66 -22.73 42.82
CA SER A 15 14.02 -23.04 42.35
C SER A 15 14.36 -22.10 41.19
N ALA A 16 15.29 -21.18 41.43
CA ALA A 16 15.91 -20.34 40.43
C ALA A 16 16.61 -21.24 39.39
N GLY A 17 15.91 -21.53 38.30
CA GLY A 17 16.48 -22.17 37.13
C GLY A 17 17.61 -21.31 36.55
N PRO A 18 18.62 -21.91 35.89
CA PRO A 18 19.70 -21.15 35.29
C PRO A 18 19.09 -20.10 34.36
N ALA A 19 19.52 -18.85 34.54
CA ALA A 19 19.10 -17.72 33.72
C ALA A 19 19.08 -18.15 32.25
N ALA A 20 17.89 -18.10 31.65
CA ALA A 20 17.71 -18.37 30.24
C ALA A 20 18.76 -17.56 29.48
N ALA A 21 19.69 -18.26 28.83
CA ALA A 21 20.62 -17.62 27.90
C ALA A 21 19.80 -16.73 26.96
N PRO A 22 20.27 -15.50 26.65
CA PRO A 22 19.57 -14.65 25.71
C PRO A 22 19.35 -15.46 24.43
N ALA A 23 18.09 -15.59 24.03
CA ALA A 23 17.72 -16.29 22.81
C ALA A 23 18.63 -15.77 21.69
N PRO A 24 19.24 -16.65 20.88
CA PRO A 24 20.08 -16.19 19.77
C PRO A 24 19.20 -15.26 18.93
N ALA A 25 19.64 -14.01 18.78
CA ALA A 25 18.99 -13.05 17.91
C ALA A 25 18.74 -13.76 16.58
N SER A 26 17.47 -13.83 16.18
CA SER A 26 17.03 -14.35 14.90
C SER A 26 17.75 -13.58 13.79
N ASN A 27 18.93 -14.06 13.42
CA ASN A 27 19.80 -13.42 12.45
C ASN A 27 19.29 -13.83 11.07
N LYS A 28 18.09 -13.36 10.71
CA LYS A 28 17.64 -13.41 9.33
C LYS A 28 18.71 -12.69 8.49
N PRO A 29 19.18 -13.29 7.39
CA PRO A 29 20.11 -12.59 6.50
C PRO A 29 19.41 -11.31 6.03
N GLN A 30 19.90 -10.16 6.51
CA GLN A 30 19.29 -8.87 6.17
C GLN A 30 19.61 -8.56 4.72
N THR A 31 18.57 -8.55 3.89
CA THR A 31 18.70 -8.15 2.49
C THR A 31 18.87 -6.62 2.39
N LEU A 32 19.38 -6.12 1.27
CA LEU A 32 19.42 -4.65 1.05
C LEU A 32 18.03 -4.04 1.15
N GLN A 33 17.00 -4.76 0.70
CA GLN A 33 15.62 -4.31 0.79
C GLN A 33 15.16 -4.18 2.25
N ASP A 34 15.52 -5.10 3.14
CA ASP A 34 15.19 -5.03 4.57
C ASP A 34 15.89 -3.83 5.23
N LEU A 35 17.16 -3.60 4.90
CA LEU A 35 17.92 -2.44 5.40
C LEU A 35 17.36 -1.11 4.90
N MET A 36 16.69 -1.10 3.74
CA MET A 36 16.07 0.09 3.16
C MET A 36 14.61 0.27 3.55
N TYR A 37 14.05 -0.60 4.40
CA TYR A 37 12.63 -0.62 4.73
C TYR A 37 12.10 0.74 5.21
N ASP A 38 12.80 1.39 6.15
CA ASP A 38 12.40 2.69 6.68
C ASP A 38 12.39 3.78 5.59
N GLY A 39 13.35 3.71 4.66
CA GLY A 39 13.41 4.60 3.51
C GLY A 39 12.25 4.36 2.54
N PHE A 40 11.92 3.10 2.24
CA PHE A 40 10.77 2.77 1.39
C PHE A 40 9.45 3.15 2.03
N TYR A 41 9.33 3.01 3.35
CA TYR A 41 8.18 3.48 4.09
C TYR A 41 8.03 5.00 4.00
N ALA A 42 9.13 5.75 4.15
CA ALA A 42 9.15 7.19 3.94
C ALA A 42 8.73 7.58 2.51
N LEU A 43 9.24 6.87 1.49
CA LEU A 43 8.82 7.06 0.10
C LEU A 43 7.33 6.80 -0.10
N PHE A 44 6.79 5.75 0.52
CA PHE A 44 5.37 5.43 0.44
C PHE A 44 4.51 6.52 1.09
N MET A 45 4.91 7.03 2.26
CA MET A 45 4.24 8.17 2.91
C MET A 45 4.29 9.42 2.02
N LEU A 46 5.47 9.72 1.46
CA LEU A 46 5.69 10.86 0.59
C LEU A 46 4.86 10.77 -0.70
N LYS A 47 4.65 9.57 -1.24
CA LYS A 47 3.77 9.36 -2.39
C LYS A 47 2.30 9.59 -2.05
N ASN A 48 1.88 9.31 -0.81
CA ASN A 48 0.48 9.37 -0.38
C ASN A 48 0.03 10.73 0.14
N GLY A 49 0.83 11.79 -0.03
CA GLY A 49 0.46 13.16 0.37
C GLY A 49 1.08 13.64 1.68
N SER A 50 1.82 12.78 2.40
CA SER A 50 2.49 13.16 3.65
C SER A 50 3.85 13.77 3.35
N GLY A 51 3.85 15.04 2.94
CA GLY A 51 5.06 15.82 2.72
C GLY A 51 5.85 16.10 4.02
N PRO A 52 7.16 16.36 3.93
CA PRO A 52 7.96 16.75 5.08
C PRO A 52 7.48 18.08 5.66
N LEU A 53 7.41 18.17 7.00
CA LEU A 53 7.01 19.39 7.72
C LEU A 53 8.13 20.44 7.73
N ASP A 54 9.39 19.99 7.74
CA ASP A 54 10.58 20.84 7.65
C ASP A 54 11.33 20.57 6.35
N ASN A 55 11.36 21.60 5.49
CA ASN A 55 11.89 21.53 4.14
C ASN A 55 13.42 21.43 4.10
N THR A 56 14.13 21.94 5.12
CA THR A 56 15.59 22.04 5.08
C THR A 56 16.28 20.82 5.68
N GLU A 57 15.71 20.24 6.73
CA GLU A 57 16.29 19.06 7.38
C GLU A 57 16.06 17.75 6.61
N PHE A 58 15.02 17.69 5.76
CA PHE A 58 14.64 16.43 5.11
C PHE A 58 15.76 15.85 4.24
N ALA A 59 16.44 16.67 3.44
CA ALA A 59 17.56 16.22 2.60
C ALA A 59 18.73 15.68 3.43
N ALA A 60 19.05 16.35 4.55
CA ALA A 60 20.10 15.94 5.46
C ALA A 60 19.76 14.58 6.12
N ARG A 61 18.50 14.41 6.56
CA ARG A 61 18.01 13.14 7.13
C ARG A 61 18.06 12.00 6.13
N MET A 62 17.66 12.24 4.87
CA MET A 62 17.76 11.24 3.81
C MET A 62 19.22 10.85 3.51
N THR A 63 20.12 11.83 3.47
CA THR A 63 21.56 11.58 3.26
C THR A 63 22.13 10.75 4.42
N GLN A 64 21.84 11.12 5.66
CA GLN A 64 22.27 10.37 6.84
C GLN A 64 21.74 8.93 6.84
N PHE A 65 20.48 8.74 6.45
CA PHE A 65 19.87 7.41 6.30
C PHE A 65 20.63 6.58 5.26
N LEU A 66 20.94 7.13 4.09
CA LEU A 66 21.70 6.44 3.05
C LEU A 66 23.12 6.08 3.51
N ASP A 67 23.75 6.91 4.34
CA ASP A 67 25.07 6.62 4.90
C ASP A 67 25.05 5.52 5.96
N GLU A 68 24.02 5.47 6.82
CA GLU A 68 23.80 4.33 7.72
C GLU A 68 23.49 3.05 6.96
N PHE A 69 22.61 3.11 5.95
CA PHE A 69 22.31 2.00 5.05
C PHE A 69 23.61 1.45 4.42
N GLY A 70 24.44 2.31 3.84
CA GLY A 70 25.68 1.88 3.19
C GLY A 70 26.67 1.22 4.17
N ARG A 71 26.76 1.73 5.40
CA ARG A 71 27.58 1.11 6.46
C ARG A 71 27.03 -0.23 6.90
N SER A 72 25.72 -0.34 7.11
CA SER A 72 25.07 -1.59 7.50
C SER A 72 25.16 -2.64 6.40
N ALA A 73 24.88 -2.29 5.15
CA ALA A 73 24.98 -3.18 4.00
C ALA A 73 26.39 -3.74 3.82
N ARG A 74 27.42 -2.89 3.98
CA ARG A 74 28.82 -3.33 3.93
C ARG A 74 29.16 -4.31 5.05
N LYS A 75 28.65 -4.09 6.28
CA LYS A 75 28.83 -5.03 7.40
C LYS A 75 28.19 -6.40 7.12
N HIS A 76 27.10 -6.43 6.34
CA HIS A 76 26.42 -7.66 5.94
C HIS A 76 26.99 -8.31 4.67
N GLY A 77 28.12 -7.79 4.14
CA GLY A 77 28.83 -8.39 3.00
C GLY A 77 28.26 -8.06 1.63
N ALA A 78 27.39 -7.05 1.51
CA ALA A 78 26.91 -6.58 0.21
C ALA A 78 28.05 -5.95 -0.61
N SER A 79 28.02 -6.15 -1.93
CA SER A 79 29.03 -5.58 -2.82
C SER A 79 28.95 -4.06 -2.86
N ALA A 80 30.08 -3.38 -3.06
CA ALA A 80 30.09 -1.91 -3.18
C ALA A 80 29.21 -1.43 -4.34
N ASP A 81 29.23 -2.16 -5.46
CA ASP A 81 28.39 -1.93 -6.63
C ASP A 81 26.90 -2.00 -6.29
N ASP A 82 26.47 -3.02 -5.53
CA ASP A 82 25.06 -3.16 -5.14
C ASP A 82 24.61 -2.05 -4.20
N ILE A 83 25.48 -1.65 -3.27
CA ILE A 83 25.21 -0.55 -2.34
C ILE A 83 25.08 0.77 -3.11
N ASP A 84 26.00 1.06 -4.02
CA ASP A 84 25.96 2.27 -4.85
C ASP A 84 24.70 2.32 -5.72
N ALA A 85 24.40 1.21 -6.41
CA ALA A 85 23.25 1.12 -7.27
C ALA A 85 21.92 1.23 -6.49
N ALA A 86 21.83 0.62 -5.31
CA ALA A 86 20.67 0.73 -4.42
C ALA A 86 20.45 2.17 -3.94
N LYS A 87 21.52 2.84 -3.47
CA LYS A 87 21.46 4.25 -3.08
C LYS A 87 21.01 5.13 -4.24
N TYR A 88 21.56 4.90 -5.43
CA TYR A 88 21.23 5.65 -6.63
C TYR A 88 19.74 5.51 -7.01
N ALA A 89 19.24 4.27 -7.06
CA ALA A 89 17.83 4.00 -7.38
C ALA A 89 16.87 4.69 -6.42
N PHE A 90 17.20 4.65 -5.12
CA PHE A 90 16.41 5.32 -4.09
C PHE A 90 16.42 6.84 -4.24
N CYS A 91 17.59 7.44 -4.44
CA CYS A 91 17.72 8.90 -4.62
C CYS A 91 16.92 9.38 -5.82
N ALA A 92 17.06 8.70 -6.96
CA ALA A 92 16.30 9.01 -8.17
C ALA A 92 14.78 8.95 -7.92
N THR A 93 14.34 7.99 -7.10
CA THR A 93 12.91 7.84 -6.75
C THR A 93 12.41 8.92 -5.81
N VAL A 94 13.19 9.28 -4.77
CA VAL A 94 12.87 10.39 -3.86
C VAL A 94 12.74 11.69 -4.66
N ASP A 95 13.75 11.99 -5.48
CA ASP A 95 13.79 13.21 -6.27
C ASP A 95 12.60 13.30 -7.21
N GLU A 96 12.29 12.22 -7.93
CA GLU A 96 11.17 12.19 -8.87
C GLU A 96 9.82 12.37 -8.15
N ILE A 97 9.64 11.80 -6.96
CA ILE A 97 8.40 11.98 -6.18
C ILE A 97 8.26 13.43 -5.71
N ILE A 98 9.33 14.03 -5.19
CA ILE A 98 9.29 15.42 -4.70
C ILE A 98 9.06 16.39 -5.86
N LEU A 99 9.78 16.24 -6.97
CA LEU A 99 9.69 17.15 -8.11
C LEU A 99 8.33 17.10 -8.82
N ARG A 100 7.61 15.95 -8.73
CA ARG A 100 6.24 15.79 -9.23
C ARG A 100 5.15 16.16 -8.22
N SER A 101 5.51 16.40 -6.96
CA SER A 101 4.55 16.77 -5.91
C SER A 101 4.24 18.27 -5.94
N ASN A 102 3.26 18.68 -5.14
CA ASN A 102 3.00 20.11 -4.84
C ASN A 102 3.48 20.49 -3.43
N TYR A 103 4.50 19.80 -2.90
CA TYR A 103 5.04 20.10 -1.57
C TYR A 103 5.84 21.41 -1.57
N SER A 104 5.84 22.11 -0.44
CA SER A 104 6.57 23.38 -0.28
C SER A 104 8.10 23.22 -0.41
N ILE A 105 8.63 22.02 -0.18
CA ILE A 105 10.05 21.71 -0.37
C ILE A 105 10.48 21.65 -1.85
N ARG A 106 9.53 21.47 -2.79
CA ARG A 106 9.81 21.20 -4.20
C ARG A 106 10.78 22.22 -4.82
N ASP A 107 10.52 23.51 -4.64
CA ASP A 107 11.31 24.57 -5.30
C ASP A 107 12.75 24.59 -4.79
N ALA A 108 12.96 24.36 -3.49
CA ALA A 108 14.30 24.22 -2.92
C ALA A 108 14.99 22.93 -3.39
N TRP A 109 14.21 21.86 -3.57
CA TRP A 109 14.69 20.56 -4.03
C TRP A 109 15.11 20.57 -5.51
N GLU A 110 14.43 21.35 -6.35
CA GLU A 110 14.74 21.50 -7.78
C GLU A 110 16.14 22.09 -8.01
N VAL A 111 16.56 23.02 -7.15
CA VAL A 111 17.90 23.64 -7.23
C VAL A 111 19.00 22.61 -6.94
N ARG A 112 18.76 21.70 -5.99
CA ARG A 112 19.80 20.78 -5.51
C ARG A 112 19.22 19.42 -5.09
N PRO A 113 18.77 18.58 -6.04
CA PRO A 113 18.19 17.26 -5.75
C PRO A 113 19.26 16.26 -5.27
N LEU A 114 18.86 15.17 -4.62
CA LEU A 114 19.80 14.20 -4.03
C LEU A 114 20.69 13.53 -5.09
N GLN A 115 20.16 13.23 -6.26
CA GLN A 115 20.91 12.71 -7.42
C GLN A 115 22.11 13.61 -7.78
N LEU A 116 21.93 14.92 -7.72
CA LEU A 116 22.98 15.89 -8.01
C LEU A 116 23.95 15.99 -6.82
N GLN A 117 23.43 16.00 -5.59
CA GLN A 117 24.25 16.12 -4.39
C GLN A 117 25.18 14.93 -4.17
N LEU A 118 24.68 13.71 -4.39
CA LEU A 118 25.38 12.48 -4.03
C LEU A 118 26.10 11.84 -5.22
N PHE A 119 25.55 11.97 -6.43
CA PHE A 119 26.08 11.30 -7.62
C PHE A 119 26.54 12.26 -8.72
N GLY A 120 26.30 13.57 -8.56
CA GLY A 120 26.61 14.55 -9.60
C GLY A 120 25.82 14.34 -10.89
N ASP A 121 24.69 13.62 -10.82
CA ASP A 121 23.91 13.22 -11.98
C ASP A 121 22.63 14.07 -12.08
N GLN A 122 22.34 14.56 -13.28
CA GLN A 122 21.13 15.33 -13.60
C GLN A 122 20.14 14.53 -14.47
N LEU A 123 20.56 13.36 -14.98
CA LEU A 123 19.81 12.53 -15.91
C LEU A 123 19.39 11.20 -15.29
N ALA A 124 19.06 11.17 -13.98
CA ALA A 124 18.75 9.90 -13.33
C ALA A 124 17.51 9.20 -13.88
N GLY A 125 16.57 9.94 -14.50
CA GLY A 125 15.43 9.36 -15.20
C GLY A 125 15.80 8.41 -16.34
N GLU A 126 16.97 8.58 -16.96
CA GLU A 126 17.51 7.67 -17.98
C GLU A 126 18.56 6.71 -17.41
N ASN A 127 19.49 7.26 -16.62
CA ASN A 127 20.60 6.50 -16.05
C ASN A 127 20.15 5.42 -15.05
N PHE A 128 18.98 5.58 -14.42
CA PHE A 128 18.34 4.51 -13.65
C PHE A 128 18.19 3.24 -14.49
N TYR A 129 17.64 3.35 -15.70
CA TYR A 129 17.43 2.18 -16.56
C TYR A 129 18.74 1.64 -17.12
N ASN A 130 19.70 2.51 -17.45
CA ASN A 130 21.03 2.06 -17.87
C ASN A 130 21.72 1.21 -16.79
N ARG A 131 21.61 1.62 -15.52
CA ARG A 131 22.12 0.85 -14.36
C ARG A 131 21.33 -0.44 -14.15
N LEU A 132 20.00 -0.39 -14.28
CA LEU A 132 19.13 -1.56 -14.18
C LEU A 132 19.52 -2.64 -15.22
N GLU A 133 19.63 -2.27 -16.49
CA GLU A 133 20.05 -3.17 -17.56
C GLU A 133 21.44 -3.77 -17.32
N SER A 134 22.40 -2.95 -16.83
CA SER A 134 23.73 -3.43 -16.45
C SER A 134 23.70 -4.48 -15.32
N LEU A 135 22.85 -4.30 -14.31
CA LEU A 135 22.68 -5.27 -13.23
C LEU A 135 21.98 -6.54 -13.74
N ARG A 136 20.95 -6.40 -14.59
CA ARG A 136 20.22 -7.52 -15.20
C ARG A 136 21.17 -8.40 -16.04
N ALA A 137 22.08 -7.79 -16.79
CA ALA A 137 23.08 -8.50 -17.59
C ALA A 137 24.04 -9.34 -16.73
N ARG A 138 24.37 -8.87 -15.52
CA ARG A 138 25.20 -9.60 -14.56
C ARG A 138 24.41 -10.63 -13.73
N GLY A 139 23.09 -10.62 -13.84
CA GLY A 139 22.17 -11.65 -13.35
C GLY A 139 22.18 -11.83 -11.84
N ALA A 140 22.20 -13.09 -11.39
CA ALA A 140 21.99 -13.45 -9.99
C ALA A 140 23.05 -12.87 -9.02
N ALA A 141 24.23 -12.46 -9.49
CA ALA A 141 25.25 -11.86 -8.62
C ALA A 141 24.74 -10.57 -7.93
N HIS A 142 23.91 -9.79 -8.61
CA HIS A 142 23.40 -8.50 -8.15
C HIS A 142 21.91 -8.52 -7.79
N LEU A 143 21.42 -9.69 -7.34
CA LEU A 143 20.00 -9.90 -7.05
C LEU A 143 19.45 -8.89 -6.04
N GLN A 144 20.22 -8.58 -4.99
CA GLN A 144 19.77 -7.66 -3.94
C GLN A 144 19.59 -6.22 -4.46
N ALA A 145 20.45 -5.75 -5.37
CA ALA A 145 20.26 -4.47 -6.02
C ALA A 145 19.04 -4.49 -6.95
N LEU A 146 18.85 -5.56 -7.74
CA LEU A 146 17.68 -5.71 -8.60
C LEU A 146 16.36 -5.65 -7.82
N GLU A 147 16.30 -6.24 -6.62
CA GLU A 147 15.14 -6.14 -5.71
C GLU A 147 14.85 -4.69 -5.30
N VAL A 148 15.87 -3.90 -4.99
CA VAL A 148 15.74 -2.46 -4.67
C VAL A 148 15.21 -1.67 -5.87
N PHE A 149 15.75 -1.91 -7.07
CA PHE A 149 15.26 -1.27 -8.29
C PHE A 149 13.78 -1.62 -8.57
N HIS A 150 13.44 -2.90 -8.43
CA HIS A 150 12.06 -3.36 -8.58
C HIS A 150 11.12 -2.68 -7.57
N MET A 151 11.54 -2.56 -6.31
CA MET A 151 10.78 -1.85 -5.29
C MET A 151 10.56 -0.37 -5.66
N CYS A 152 11.57 0.31 -6.19
CA CYS A 152 11.46 1.68 -6.68
C CYS A 152 10.43 1.81 -7.82
N LEU A 153 10.40 0.86 -8.76
CA LEU A 153 9.40 0.81 -9.83
C LEU A 153 7.98 0.59 -9.28
N LEU A 154 7.80 -0.34 -8.32
CA LEU A 154 6.52 -0.56 -7.66
C LEU A 154 6.02 0.68 -6.88
N LEU A 155 6.96 1.42 -6.28
CA LEU A 155 6.67 2.70 -5.63
C LEU A 155 6.34 3.80 -6.63
N GLY A 156 6.46 3.56 -7.95
CA GLY A 156 5.98 4.45 -9.00
C GLY A 156 7.05 5.35 -9.60
N PHE A 157 8.32 4.95 -9.51
CA PHE A 157 9.37 5.53 -10.35
C PHE A 157 9.07 5.27 -11.83
N GLN A 158 9.18 6.30 -12.67
CA GLN A 158 8.87 6.25 -14.10
C GLN A 158 10.05 6.67 -14.99
N GLY A 159 10.85 7.65 -14.55
CA GLY A 159 11.96 8.21 -15.32
C GLY A 159 11.57 8.56 -16.77
N ARG A 160 12.37 8.10 -17.74
CA ARG A 160 12.12 8.30 -19.18
C ARG A 160 10.76 7.77 -19.67
N TYR A 161 10.14 6.82 -18.97
CA TYR A 161 8.85 6.23 -19.38
C TYR A 161 7.64 7.16 -19.16
N ILE A 162 7.83 8.31 -18.53
CA ILE A 162 6.80 9.37 -18.50
C ILE A 162 6.40 9.78 -19.93
N LEU A 163 7.36 9.82 -20.85
CA LEU A 163 7.14 10.19 -22.26
C LEU A 163 6.84 8.99 -23.16
N GLU A 164 7.42 7.82 -22.86
CA GLU A 164 7.31 6.63 -23.73
C GLU A 164 6.04 5.79 -23.52
N GLY A 165 5.30 6.02 -22.43
CA GLY A 165 4.04 5.35 -22.11
C GLY A 165 4.12 4.35 -20.95
N SER A 166 3.06 4.31 -20.13
CA SER A 166 2.96 3.52 -18.91
C SER A 166 2.88 2.00 -19.14
N GLU A 167 2.46 1.56 -20.32
CA GLU A 167 2.37 0.13 -20.65
C GLU A 167 3.75 -0.52 -20.69
N LYS A 168 4.74 0.14 -21.32
CA LYS A 168 6.13 -0.35 -21.39
C LYS A 168 6.75 -0.48 -20.00
N LEU A 169 6.51 0.51 -19.14
CA LEU A 169 6.97 0.51 -17.75
C LEU A 169 6.36 -0.65 -16.96
N THR A 170 5.05 -0.90 -17.15
CA THR A 170 4.34 -1.99 -16.48
C THR A 170 4.87 -3.35 -16.93
N TYR A 171 5.08 -3.52 -18.24
CA TYR A 171 5.70 -4.73 -18.79
C TYR A 171 7.12 -4.94 -18.25
N LEU A 172 7.96 -3.89 -18.24
CA LEU A 172 9.32 -3.96 -17.70
C LEU A 172 9.32 -4.34 -16.22
N THR A 173 8.42 -3.74 -15.43
CA THR A 173 8.32 -4.00 -13.99
C THR A 173 7.90 -5.45 -13.73
N SER A 174 6.88 -5.94 -14.43
CA SER A 174 6.46 -7.36 -14.34
C SER A 174 7.60 -8.30 -14.74
N ARG A 175 8.29 -8.00 -15.84
CA ARG A 175 9.36 -8.83 -16.35
C ARG A 175 10.55 -8.90 -15.39
N LEU A 176 10.91 -7.76 -14.79
CA LEU A 176 11.95 -7.69 -13.76
C LEU A 176 11.56 -8.52 -12.53
N GLY A 177 10.30 -8.46 -12.10
CA GLY A 177 9.77 -9.28 -11.01
C GLY A 177 9.90 -10.78 -11.28
N ASP A 178 9.56 -11.22 -12.50
CA ASP A 178 9.71 -12.62 -12.91
C ASP A 178 11.18 -13.06 -12.92
N GLU A 179 12.08 -12.21 -13.41
CA GLU A 179 13.53 -12.48 -13.43
C GLU A 179 14.11 -12.62 -12.02
N ILE A 180 13.71 -11.71 -11.11
CA ILE A 180 14.08 -11.78 -9.69
C ILE A 180 13.56 -13.09 -9.08
N ALA A 181 12.30 -13.44 -9.32
CA ALA A 181 11.72 -14.70 -8.82
C ALA A 181 12.48 -15.92 -9.37
N GLN A 182 12.87 -15.89 -10.65
CA GLN A 182 13.68 -16.94 -11.26
C GLN A 182 15.07 -17.05 -10.62
N PHE A 183 15.73 -15.93 -10.35
CA PHE A 183 17.03 -15.91 -9.68
C PHE A 183 16.95 -16.37 -8.22
N LYS A 184 15.84 -16.10 -7.52
CA LYS A 184 15.57 -16.64 -6.17
C LYS A 184 15.30 -18.14 -6.20
N GLY A 185 14.48 -18.61 -7.14
CA GLY A 185 14.17 -20.03 -7.33
C GLY A 185 15.39 -20.88 -7.71
N LYS A 186 16.37 -20.29 -8.41
CA LYS A 186 17.67 -20.94 -8.69
C LYS A 186 18.60 -21.04 -7.47
N ARG A 187 18.34 -20.32 -6.37
CA ARG A 187 19.22 -20.25 -5.18
C ARG A 187 18.87 -21.21 -4.04
N GLY A 188 17.87 -22.07 -4.17
CA GLY A 188 17.63 -23.09 -3.14
C GLY A 188 16.37 -23.90 -3.38
N GLY A 189 16.47 -24.99 -4.12
CA GLY A 189 15.49 -26.05 -4.00
C GLY A 189 15.70 -26.77 -2.68
N PHE A 190 14.86 -26.51 -1.67
CA PHE A 190 14.60 -27.42 -0.52
C PHE A 190 13.33 -27.04 0.28
N ALA A 191 12.31 -26.46 -0.36
CA ALA A 191 10.99 -26.31 0.28
C ALA A 191 9.86 -26.45 -0.76
N PRO A 192 9.37 -27.67 -1.03
CA PRO A 192 8.30 -27.92 -2.00
C PRO A 192 6.97 -27.20 -1.69
N HIS A 193 6.79 -26.73 -0.45
CA HIS A 193 5.58 -26.06 0.04
C HIS A 193 5.87 -24.67 0.64
N ALA A 194 6.89 -23.96 0.15
CA ALA A 194 7.02 -22.54 0.48
C ALA A 194 5.82 -21.79 -0.11
N GLU A 195 4.76 -21.64 0.67
CA GLU A 195 3.62 -20.80 0.35
C GLU A 195 4.12 -19.43 -0.08
N ARG A 196 3.62 -18.96 -1.22
CA ARG A 196 3.93 -17.66 -1.80
C ARG A 196 3.75 -16.59 -0.73
N PRO A 197 4.79 -15.80 -0.39
CA PRO A 197 4.58 -14.58 0.37
C PRO A 197 3.69 -13.65 -0.46
N ASP A 198 2.52 -13.45 0.11
CA ASP A 198 1.38 -12.64 -0.27
C ASP A 198 1.74 -11.46 -1.20
N GLN A 199 1.14 -11.44 -2.40
CA GLN A 199 1.18 -10.32 -3.34
C GLN A 199 0.31 -9.19 -2.80
N ILE A 200 0.74 -8.56 -1.72
CA ILE A 200 0.00 -7.47 -1.04
C ILE A 200 -0.03 -6.21 -1.92
N VAL A 201 0.81 -6.13 -2.96
CA VAL A 201 0.90 -4.97 -3.87
C VAL A 201 -0.27 -4.92 -4.87
N HIS A 202 -1.09 -5.97 -5.00
CA HIS A 202 -2.31 -5.95 -5.84
C HIS A 202 -3.61 -5.88 -5.05
N LYS A 203 -3.58 -5.87 -3.71
CA LYS A 203 -4.81 -5.76 -2.89
C LYS A 203 -5.20 -4.34 -2.49
N LEU A 204 -4.40 -3.32 -2.78
CA LEU A 204 -4.69 -1.94 -2.35
C LEU A 204 -5.09 -0.97 -3.46
N ARG A 205 -5.08 -1.39 -4.73
CA ARG A 205 -5.67 -0.62 -5.82
C ARG A 205 -6.54 -1.54 -6.68
N SER A 206 -7.82 -1.18 -6.74
CA SER A 206 -8.81 -1.59 -7.73
C SER A 206 -9.19 -3.06 -7.80
N ASP A 207 -10.10 -3.46 -6.91
CA ASP A 207 -11.21 -4.36 -7.27
C ASP A 207 -12.43 -3.94 -6.44
N LEU A 208 -12.95 -2.74 -6.70
CA LEU A 208 -14.37 -2.49 -6.44
C LEU A 208 -15.09 -2.95 -7.70
N PRO A 209 -15.59 -4.20 -7.73
CA PRO A 209 -16.15 -4.75 -8.94
C PRO A 209 -17.34 -3.91 -9.39
N VAL A 210 -17.47 -3.71 -10.70
CA VAL A 210 -18.45 -2.80 -11.32
C VAL A 210 -19.88 -3.08 -10.84
N TRP A 211 -20.20 -4.32 -10.44
CA TRP A 211 -21.51 -4.68 -9.88
C TRP A 211 -21.85 -3.95 -8.58
N VAL A 212 -20.86 -3.59 -7.75
CA VAL A 212 -21.06 -2.82 -6.51
C VAL A 212 -21.46 -1.38 -6.84
N LEU A 213 -20.82 -0.78 -7.85
CA LEU A 213 -21.18 0.57 -8.30
C LEU A 213 -22.60 0.57 -8.91
N CYS A 214 -22.93 -0.46 -9.69
CA CYS A 214 -24.28 -0.65 -10.23
C CYS A 214 -25.33 -0.87 -9.13
N SER A 215 -25.02 -1.62 -8.07
CA SER A 215 -25.97 -1.89 -6.97
C SER A 215 -26.25 -0.64 -6.13
N VAL A 216 -25.22 0.15 -5.84
CA VAL A 216 -25.39 1.44 -5.13
C VAL A 216 -26.20 2.42 -5.98
N PHE A 217 -25.90 2.53 -7.27
CA PHE A 217 -26.66 3.39 -8.18
C PHE A 217 -28.13 2.95 -8.28
N ALA A 218 -28.38 1.64 -8.44
CA ALA A 218 -29.74 1.09 -8.45
C ALA A 218 -30.50 1.38 -7.15
N LEU A 219 -29.84 1.25 -6.00
CA LEU A 219 -30.42 1.54 -4.69
C LEU A 219 -30.82 3.02 -4.56
N VAL A 220 -29.97 3.95 -5.01
CA VAL A 220 -30.29 5.38 -5.02
C VAL A 220 -31.48 5.67 -5.92
N CYS A 221 -31.55 5.06 -7.11
CA CYS A 221 -32.68 5.21 -8.03
C CYS A 221 -33.99 4.69 -7.43
N VAL A 222 -33.97 3.54 -6.74
CA VAL A 222 -35.14 2.97 -6.08
C VAL A 222 -35.63 3.88 -4.95
N LEU A 223 -34.72 4.38 -4.12
CA LEU A 223 -35.07 5.32 -3.05
C LEU A 223 -35.67 6.62 -3.61
N GLY A 224 -35.07 7.16 -4.68
CA GLY A 224 -35.61 8.31 -5.40
C GLY A 224 -37.02 8.06 -5.95
N TYR A 225 -37.24 6.90 -6.58
CA TYR A 225 -38.55 6.51 -7.12
C TYR A 225 -39.61 6.38 -6.02
N ILE A 226 -39.29 5.75 -4.88
CA ILE A 226 -40.20 5.61 -3.75
C ILE A 226 -40.54 6.98 -3.15
N GLY A 227 -39.53 7.84 -2.97
CA GLY A 227 -39.73 9.21 -2.48
C GLY A 227 -40.65 10.01 -3.41
N LEU A 228 -40.40 9.94 -4.72
CA LEU A 228 -41.22 10.63 -5.71
C LEU A 228 -42.65 10.08 -5.76
N ARG A 229 -42.81 8.76 -5.74
CA ARG A 229 -44.13 8.10 -5.74
C ARG A 229 -44.97 8.47 -4.51
N THR A 230 -44.36 8.50 -3.34
CA THR A 230 -45.06 8.86 -2.09
C THR A 230 -45.39 10.35 -2.04
N SER A 231 -44.50 11.22 -2.53
CA SER A 231 -44.78 12.65 -2.66
C SER A 231 -45.91 12.92 -3.65
N LEU A 232 -45.90 12.31 -4.84
CA LEU A 232 -47.01 12.44 -5.80
C LEU A 232 -48.32 11.87 -5.27
N GLY A 233 -48.29 10.73 -4.57
CA GLY A 233 -49.47 10.16 -3.92
C GLY A 233 -50.10 11.13 -2.92
N ARG A 234 -49.29 11.68 -2.01
CA ARG A 234 -49.75 12.69 -1.04
C ARG A 234 -50.35 13.92 -1.71
N HIS A 235 -49.70 14.46 -2.74
CA HIS A 235 -50.23 15.61 -3.50
C HIS A 235 -51.51 15.27 -4.28
N THR A 236 -51.67 14.03 -4.73
CA THR A 236 -52.85 13.56 -5.45
C THR A 236 -54.03 13.42 -4.49
N ASP A 237 -53.81 12.83 -3.31
CA ASP A 237 -54.82 12.69 -2.25
C ASP A 237 -55.27 14.05 -1.71
N GLU A 238 -54.35 14.97 -1.44
CA GLU A 238 -54.67 16.33 -0.98
C GLU A 238 -55.55 17.11 -1.98
N ARG A 239 -55.27 16.98 -3.29
CA ARG A 239 -56.09 17.64 -4.33
C ARG A 239 -57.41 16.92 -4.57
N LEU A 240 -57.47 15.59 -4.49
CA LEU A 240 -58.72 14.83 -4.65
C LEU A 240 -59.68 15.05 -3.48
N HIS A 241 -59.17 15.20 -2.25
CA HIS A 241 -60.00 15.52 -1.08
C HIS A 241 -60.76 16.85 -1.24
N ALA A 242 -60.16 17.85 -1.90
CA ALA A 242 -60.82 19.13 -2.17
C ALA A 242 -62.01 19.02 -3.15
N TYR A 243 -62.01 18.04 -4.05
CA TYR A 243 -63.12 17.79 -4.98
C TYR A 243 -64.17 16.83 -4.40
N ASN A 244 -63.77 15.89 -3.55
CA ASN A 244 -64.68 14.89 -2.98
C ASN A 244 -65.73 15.51 -2.04
N ASP A 245 -65.42 16.62 -1.37
CA ASP A 245 -66.39 17.30 -0.49
C ASP A 245 -67.47 18.07 -1.28
N VAL A 246 -67.24 18.38 -2.56
CA VAL A 246 -68.22 19.03 -3.45
C VAL A 246 -69.20 18.03 -4.06
N VAL A 247 -68.80 16.75 -4.19
CA VAL A 247 -69.62 15.66 -4.75
C VAL A 247 -70.28 14.85 -3.63
N LYS A 248 -70.89 15.51 -2.65
CA LYS A 248 -71.90 14.85 -1.80
C LYS A 248 -73.24 14.87 -2.53
N MET A 249 -73.62 13.74 -3.12
CA MET A 249 -74.95 13.54 -3.71
C MET A 249 -76.02 13.78 -2.64
N ALA A 250 -77.07 14.54 -3.00
CA ALA A 250 -78.18 14.87 -2.12
C ALA A 250 -78.78 13.61 -1.45
N PRO A 251 -79.17 13.68 -0.16
CA PRO A 251 -79.68 12.52 0.56
C PRO A 251 -80.90 11.93 -0.16
N ARG A 252 -80.83 10.63 -0.43
CA ARG A 252 -81.91 9.85 -1.06
C ARG A 252 -83.16 9.96 -0.19
N VAL A 253 -84.15 10.71 -0.65
CA VAL A 253 -85.45 10.87 0.03
C VAL A 253 -86.10 9.49 0.23
N ALA A 254 -86.39 9.15 1.48
CA ALA A 254 -87.04 7.90 1.85
C ALA A 254 -88.54 7.99 1.51
N ASN A 255 -89.01 7.16 0.58
CA ASN A 255 -90.44 7.03 0.29
C ASN A 255 -91.07 6.11 1.36
N LEU A 256 -91.91 6.70 2.21
CA LEU A 256 -92.68 5.99 3.23
C LEU A 256 -94.05 5.64 2.65
N THR A 257 -94.24 4.39 2.22
CA THR A 257 -95.55 3.88 1.79
C THR A 257 -96.35 3.50 3.02
N ILE A 258 -97.26 4.38 3.44
CA ILE A 258 -98.20 4.11 4.52
C ILE A 258 -99.35 3.27 3.96
N THR A 259 -99.40 1.99 4.31
CA THR A 259 -100.57 1.13 4.07
C THR A 259 -101.53 1.26 5.26
N LEU A 260 -102.71 1.83 5.02
CA LEU A 260 -103.80 1.84 6.00
C LEU A 260 -104.52 0.47 6.03
N PRO A 261 -105.06 0.08 7.19
CA PRO A 261 -105.62 -1.25 7.45
C PRO A 261 -106.95 -1.53 6.74
#